data_AF-A0A183DGM3-F1
#
_entry.id   AF-A0A183DGM3-F1
#
_cell.length_a   1.000
_cell.length_b   1.000
_cell.length_c   1.000
_cell.angle_alpha   90.00
_cell.angle_beta   90.00
_cell.angle_gamma   90.00
#
_symmetry.space_group_name_H-M   'P 1'
#
loop_
_entity.id
_entity.type
_entity.pdbx_description
1 polymer ?
#
loop_
_entity_poly.entity_id
_entity_poly.type
_entity_poly.pdbx_seq_one_letter_code
_entity_poly.pdbx_strand_id
1 'polypeptide(L)'
;MLSENPPKRHGLAEAAKAKKKGKDGVPVASSAETADTTRRSLIPNQDAVTSTAVATPVFPCDAKNSQNWMIYCQGYLLHAVSLLDIYKDPKTFVDKPLRKDPETVINEFHKKFPNQISINDREALRAFVEENFDAEGSDIEQFVFTQCPEGTMQDWEDEPEYLIAIEDPELRQFAMEIHEQWKKLCHIVKPEVLSAIIN
;
A
#
# COMPACT_ATOMS: atom_id res chain seq x y z
N MET A 1 -34.95 -15.96 46.24
CA MET A 1 -35.73 -14.90 46.91
C MET A 1 -35.40 -13.59 46.23
N LEU A 2 -36.25 -13.25 45.25
CA LEU A 2 -36.18 -12.04 44.44
C LEU A 2 -36.91 -10.94 45.21
N SER A 3 -36.38 -9.73 45.26
CA SER A 3 -37.09 -8.55 45.77
C SER A 3 -37.36 -7.59 44.62
N GLU A 4 -38.60 -7.14 44.58
CA GLU A 4 -39.31 -6.57 43.45
C GLU A 4 -39.12 -5.04 43.34
N ASN A 5 -39.23 -4.53 42.10
CA ASN A 5 -39.62 -3.15 41.74
C ASN A 5 -41.15 -2.97 41.90
N PRO A 6 -41.82 -1.82 41.63
CA PRO A 6 -41.54 -0.36 41.67
C PRO A 6 -42.69 0.40 42.43
N PRO A 7 -43.05 1.71 42.19
CA PRO A 7 -43.89 2.06 41.02
C PRO A 7 -43.66 3.46 40.37
N LYS A 8 -44.12 3.55 39.12
CA LYS A 8 -44.26 4.75 38.27
C LYS A 8 -45.36 5.70 38.76
N ARG A 9 -45.24 7.01 38.47
CA ARG A 9 -46.38 7.93 38.37
C ARG A 9 -46.31 8.79 37.10
N HIS A 10 -47.43 8.80 36.38
CA HIS A 10 -47.77 9.69 35.26
C HIS A 10 -48.31 11.04 35.79
N GLY A 11 -48.14 12.11 35.01
CA GLY A 11 -48.86 13.38 35.17
C GLY A 11 -48.58 14.36 34.02
N LEU A 12 -49.62 14.65 33.22
CA LEU A 12 -49.71 15.62 32.12
C LEU A 12 -49.52 17.08 32.59
N ALA A 13 -48.73 17.90 31.88
CA ALA A 13 -49.10 18.92 30.87
C ALA A 13 -49.45 20.32 31.43
N GLU A 14 -48.71 21.35 30.99
CA GLU A 14 -49.28 22.67 30.73
C GLU A 14 -48.44 23.45 29.69
N ALA A 15 -49.12 24.20 28.84
CA ALA A 15 -48.57 24.94 27.70
C ALA A 15 -48.44 26.43 28.03
N ALA A 16 -47.37 27.08 27.56
CA ALA A 16 -47.28 28.54 27.51
C ALA A 16 -46.72 29.00 26.15
N LYS A 17 -47.54 29.77 25.43
CA LYS A 17 -47.22 30.50 24.19
C LYS A 17 -46.67 31.89 24.56
N ALA A 18 -45.58 32.32 23.93
CA ALA A 18 -45.26 33.74 23.76
C ALA A 18 -44.59 33.98 22.39
N LYS A 19 -44.92 35.12 21.78
CA LYS A 19 -44.78 35.44 20.35
C LYS A 19 -43.90 36.69 20.16
N LYS A 20 -43.04 36.64 19.12
CA LYS A 20 -42.44 37.74 18.31
C LYS A 20 -41.44 38.74 18.96
N LYS A 21 -40.25 38.85 18.34
CA LYS A 21 -39.87 39.95 17.42
C LYS A 21 -38.54 39.64 16.71
N GLY A 22 -38.50 39.89 15.40
CA GLY A 22 -37.29 39.76 14.58
C GLY A 22 -36.37 40.98 14.69
N LYS A 23 -35.11 40.79 14.29
CA LYS A 23 -34.23 41.86 13.81
C LYS A 23 -33.17 41.24 12.90
N ASP A 24 -33.08 41.79 11.69
CA ASP A 24 -32.20 41.40 10.60
C ASP A 24 -30.72 41.54 10.96
N GLY A 25 -29.91 40.58 10.50
CA GLY A 25 -28.45 40.58 10.60
C GLY A 25 -27.85 39.69 9.49
N VAL A 26 -27.05 40.31 8.64
CA VAL A 26 -26.45 39.85 7.38
C VAL A 26 -25.63 38.54 7.53
N PRO A 27 -25.64 37.60 6.55
CA PRO A 27 -24.73 36.47 6.56
C PRO A 27 -23.38 36.90 5.96
N VAL A 28 -22.31 36.87 6.77
CA VAL A 28 -20.94 36.98 6.29
C VAL A 28 -20.32 35.58 6.27
N ALA A 29 -19.69 35.27 5.14
CA ALA A 29 -19.25 33.96 4.69
C ALA A 29 -18.28 33.23 5.66
N SER A 30 -18.58 31.96 5.94
CA SER A 30 -17.68 31.00 6.62
C SER A 30 -17.37 29.76 5.75
N SER A 31 -17.82 29.75 4.49
CA SER A 31 -17.81 28.54 3.65
C SER A 31 -16.61 28.44 2.70
N ALA A 32 -15.76 29.47 2.63
CA ALA A 32 -14.63 29.51 1.70
C ALA A 32 -13.32 28.98 2.32
N GLU A 33 -13.02 29.29 3.58
CA GLU A 33 -11.79 28.83 4.26
C GLU A 33 -11.81 27.33 4.58
N THR A 34 -12.99 26.79 4.89
CA THR A 34 -13.18 25.35 5.12
C THR A 34 -12.96 24.56 3.83
N ALA A 35 -13.48 25.02 2.69
CA ALA A 35 -13.28 24.36 1.40
C ALA A 35 -11.81 24.40 0.93
N ASP A 36 -11.10 25.52 1.12
CA ASP A 36 -9.68 25.65 0.71
C ASP A 36 -8.75 24.81 1.60
N THR A 37 -9.01 24.75 2.91
CA THR A 37 -8.26 23.91 3.85
C THR A 37 -8.52 22.42 3.59
N THR A 38 -9.77 22.03 3.34
CA THR A 38 -10.12 20.65 2.95
C THR A 38 -9.40 20.27 1.66
N ARG A 39 -9.34 21.16 0.67
CA ARG A 39 -8.68 20.86 -0.63
C ARG A 39 -7.17 20.68 -0.50
N ARG A 40 -6.51 21.41 0.42
CA ARG A 40 -5.07 21.25 0.69
C ARG A 40 -4.74 19.95 1.43
N SER A 41 -5.72 19.37 2.13
CA SER A 41 -5.52 18.13 2.88
C SER A 41 -5.69 16.86 2.03
N LEU A 42 -6.34 16.95 0.86
CA LEU A 42 -6.57 15.81 -0.02
C LEU A 42 -5.32 15.47 -0.82
N ILE A 43 -5.02 14.18 -0.95
CA ILE A 43 -3.94 13.76 -1.87
C ILE A 43 -4.41 14.00 -3.32
N PRO A 44 -3.54 14.47 -4.22
CA PRO A 44 -3.86 14.59 -5.64
C PRO A 44 -4.42 13.28 -6.21
N ASN A 45 -5.32 13.36 -7.18
CA ASN A 45 -5.81 12.17 -7.87
C ASN A 45 -4.67 11.52 -8.70
N GLN A 46 -4.78 10.22 -8.98
CA GLN A 46 -3.78 9.46 -9.72
C GLN A 46 -3.46 10.09 -11.09
N ASP A 47 -4.48 10.52 -11.83
CA ASP A 47 -4.34 11.14 -13.15
C ASP A 47 -3.57 12.47 -13.13
N ALA A 48 -3.53 13.15 -11.99
CA ALA A 48 -2.76 14.38 -11.84
C ALA A 48 -1.24 14.13 -11.78
N VAL A 49 -0.84 12.92 -11.36
CA VAL A 49 0.56 12.50 -11.27
C VAL A 49 1.00 11.82 -12.57
N THR A 50 0.13 11.01 -13.17
CA THR A 50 0.39 10.33 -14.45
C THR A 50 -0.05 11.19 -15.63
N SER A 51 0.75 12.20 -16.00
CA SER A 51 0.45 13.06 -17.15
C SER A 51 0.75 12.37 -18.48
N THR A 52 -0.25 12.30 -19.36
CA THR A 52 -0.10 11.81 -20.75
C THR A 52 0.32 12.90 -21.73
N ALA A 53 0.60 14.12 -21.27
CA ALA A 53 0.90 15.26 -22.14
C ALA A 53 2.18 15.06 -22.97
N VAL A 54 3.14 14.28 -22.46
CA VAL A 54 4.42 13.99 -23.12
C VAL A 54 4.46 12.57 -23.67
N ALA A 55 4.07 11.59 -22.84
CA ALA A 55 4.00 10.19 -23.23
C ALA A 55 2.97 9.47 -22.35
N THR A 56 2.39 8.41 -22.88
CA THR A 56 1.55 7.52 -22.07
C THR A 56 2.41 6.84 -21.01
N PRO A 57 1.99 6.84 -19.73
CA PRO A 57 2.72 6.14 -18.68
C PRO A 57 2.81 4.65 -19.01
N VAL A 58 4.02 4.10 -18.90
CA VAL A 58 4.28 2.67 -19.03
C VAL A 58 4.40 2.11 -17.63
N PHE A 59 3.49 1.21 -17.27
CA PHE A 59 3.49 0.57 -15.96
C PHE A 59 4.36 -0.70 -15.96
N PRO A 60 4.95 -1.08 -14.81
CA PRO A 60 5.78 -2.29 -14.71
C PRO A 60 5.02 -3.58 -15.06
N CYS A 61 3.72 -3.62 -14.75
CA CYS A 61 2.84 -4.73 -15.05
C CYS A 61 1.39 -4.26 -15.25
N ASP A 62 0.57 -5.09 -15.88
CA ASP A 62 -0.84 -4.85 -16.18
C ASP A 62 -1.67 -6.14 -16.01
N ALA A 63 -2.96 -6.06 -16.31
CA ALA A 63 -3.88 -7.19 -16.19
C ALA A 63 -3.53 -8.40 -17.08
N LYS A 64 -2.61 -8.26 -18.05
CA LYS A 64 -2.21 -9.35 -18.95
C LYS A 64 -1.06 -10.17 -18.40
N ASN A 65 -0.25 -9.59 -17.49
CA ASN A 65 0.97 -10.23 -17.00
C ASN A 65 1.07 -10.32 -15.48
N SER A 66 0.10 -9.78 -14.74
CA SER A 66 0.01 -9.97 -13.29
C SER A 66 -1.43 -9.87 -12.78
N GLN A 67 -1.82 -10.75 -11.86
CA GLN A 67 -3.13 -10.73 -11.21
C GLN A 67 -3.27 -9.60 -10.17
N ASN A 68 -2.16 -9.13 -9.60
CA ASN A 68 -2.13 -8.10 -8.54
C ASN A 68 -1.68 -6.72 -9.07
N TRP A 69 -1.73 -6.51 -10.38
CA TRP A 69 -1.28 -5.29 -11.07
C TRP A 69 -1.87 -4.00 -10.49
N MET A 70 -3.14 -4.04 -10.08
CA MET A 70 -3.91 -2.95 -9.50
C MET A 70 -3.53 -2.58 -8.05
N ILE A 71 -2.62 -3.34 -7.44
CA ILE A 71 -2.08 -3.11 -6.10
C ILE A 71 -0.61 -2.69 -6.17
N TYR A 72 0.22 -3.35 -6.98
CA TYR A 72 1.67 -3.13 -6.95
C TYR A 72 2.24 -2.38 -8.16
N CYS A 73 1.55 -2.36 -9.30
CA CYS A 73 2.06 -1.72 -10.52
C CYS A 73 1.39 -0.39 -10.82
N GLN A 74 0.12 -0.26 -10.46
CA GLN A 74 -0.66 0.96 -10.56
C GLN A 74 -1.87 0.88 -9.62
N GLY A 75 -2.63 1.97 -9.54
CA GLY A 75 -3.92 1.99 -8.84
C GLY A 75 -3.89 2.84 -7.58
N TYR A 76 -5.08 3.05 -7.01
CA TYR A 76 -5.27 4.05 -5.97
C TYR A 76 -4.65 3.66 -4.62
N LEU A 77 -4.54 2.36 -4.32
CA LEU A 77 -3.89 1.88 -3.10
C LEU A 77 -2.38 2.21 -3.10
N LEU A 78 -1.66 1.82 -4.15
CA LEU A 78 -0.24 2.16 -4.30
C LEU A 78 -0.03 3.68 -4.26
N HIS A 79 -0.85 4.41 -5.01
CA HIS A 79 -0.81 5.87 -5.07
C HIS A 79 -0.98 6.52 -3.69
N ALA A 80 -1.96 6.07 -2.91
CA ALA A 80 -2.20 6.57 -1.56
C ALA A 80 -1.06 6.24 -0.60
N VAL A 81 -0.53 5.02 -0.66
CA VAL A 81 0.62 4.60 0.16
C VAL A 81 1.85 5.44 -0.15
N SER A 82 2.13 5.70 -1.42
CA SER A 82 3.27 6.52 -1.85
C SER A 82 3.12 7.99 -1.44
N LEU A 83 1.95 8.60 -1.62
CA LEU A 83 1.77 10.03 -1.33
C LEU A 83 1.63 10.36 0.16
N LEU A 84 1.16 9.41 0.97
CA LEU A 84 1.09 9.58 2.42
C LEU A 84 2.38 9.19 3.16
N ASP A 85 3.38 8.69 2.42
CA ASP A 85 4.71 8.35 2.94
C ASP A 85 4.60 7.53 4.24
N ILE A 86 3.75 6.50 4.23
CA ILE A 86 3.51 5.66 5.42
C ILE A 86 4.72 4.79 5.78
N TYR A 87 5.65 4.61 4.85
CA TYR A 87 6.92 3.92 5.04
C TYR A 87 8.07 4.79 4.57
N LYS A 88 9.18 4.79 5.31
CA LYS A 88 10.38 5.55 4.96
C LYS A 88 11.01 5.05 3.66
N ASP A 89 10.98 3.74 3.45
CA ASP A 89 11.42 3.12 2.21
C ASP A 89 10.17 2.83 1.35
N PRO A 90 10.04 3.41 0.15
CA PRO A 90 8.91 3.14 -0.73
C PRO A 90 8.85 1.66 -1.15
N LYS A 91 9.97 0.93 -1.06
CA LYS A 91 10.02 -0.50 -1.34
C LYS A 91 9.31 -1.34 -0.28
N THR A 92 9.18 -0.83 0.96
CA THR A 92 8.53 -1.57 2.05
C THR A 92 7.12 -2.02 1.70
N PHE A 93 6.32 -1.20 1.01
CA PHE A 93 4.96 -1.61 0.66
C PHE A 93 4.92 -2.67 -0.45
N VAL A 94 5.74 -2.50 -1.50
CA VAL A 94 5.73 -3.43 -2.63
C VAL A 94 6.31 -4.80 -2.29
N ASP A 95 7.13 -4.86 -1.23
CA ASP A 95 7.71 -6.12 -0.71
C ASP A 95 6.82 -6.82 0.32
N LYS A 96 5.64 -6.27 0.65
CA LYS A 96 4.69 -6.92 1.54
C LYS A 96 3.77 -7.85 0.76
N PRO A 97 3.74 -9.17 1.01
CA PRO A 97 2.84 -10.10 0.33
C PRO A 97 1.37 -9.87 0.72
N LEU A 98 0.43 -10.21 -0.17
CA LEU A 98 -0.99 -10.17 0.12
C LEU A 98 -1.41 -11.36 0.99
N ARG A 99 -2.25 -11.12 2.01
CA ARG A 99 -2.88 -12.18 2.81
C ARG A 99 -4.09 -12.83 2.16
N LYS A 100 -4.69 -12.14 1.19
CA LYS A 100 -5.93 -12.54 0.51
C LYS A 100 -5.79 -12.28 -0.99
N ASP A 101 -6.74 -12.79 -1.76
CA ASP A 101 -6.82 -12.52 -3.20
C ASP A 101 -6.81 -11.00 -3.51
N PRO A 102 -6.12 -10.56 -4.59
CA PRO A 102 -6.02 -9.14 -4.95
C PRO A 102 -7.38 -8.43 -5.10
N GLU A 103 -8.39 -9.09 -5.67
CA GLU A 103 -9.72 -8.51 -5.82
C GLU A 103 -10.41 -8.36 -4.46
N THR A 104 -10.15 -9.27 -3.51
CA THR A 104 -10.68 -9.13 -2.15
C THR A 104 -10.07 -7.92 -1.46
N VAL A 105 -8.75 -7.78 -1.50
CA VAL A 105 -8.03 -6.68 -0.82
C VAL A 105 -8.44 -5.33 -1.39
N ILE A 106 -8.52 -5.18 -2.72
CA ILE A 106 -8.94 -3.90 -3.30
C ILE A 106 -10.41 -3.56 -3.02
N ASN A 107 -11.29 -4.57 -2.97
CA ASN A 107 -12.69 -4.34 -2.62
C ASN A 107 -12.83 -3.88 -1.16
N GLU A 108 -12.04 -4.44 -0.25
CA GLU A 108 -11.96 -3.98 1.14
C GLU A 108 -11.38 -2.56 1.22
N PHE A 109 -10.36 -2.25 0.41
CA PHE A 109 -9.80 -0.90 0.31
C PHE A 109 -10.86 0.13 -0.11
N HIS A 110 -11.59 -0.11 -1.20
CA HIS A 110 -12.65 0.80 -1.68
C HIS A 110 -13.81 0.94 -0.69
N LYS A 111 -14.13 -0.11 0.07
CA LYS A 111 -15.12 -0.04 1.16
C LYS A 111 -14.64 0.84 2.31
N LYS A 112 -13.35 0.77 2.67
CA LYS A 112 -12.76 1.53 3.77
C LYS A 112 -12.51 2.99 3.41
N PHE A 113 -12.14 3.25 2.16
CA PHE A 113 -11.86 4.57 1.62
C PHE A 113 -12.78 4.87 0.42
N PRO A 114 -14.09 5.10 0.66
CA PRO A 114 -15.06 5.35 -0.41
C PRO A 114 -14.92 6.74 -1.02
N ASN A 115 -14.21 7.65 -0.34
CA ASN A 115 -13.96 9.02 -0.75
C ASN A 115 -12.46 9.24 -0.97
N GLN A 116 -12.11 10.37 -1.57
CA GLN A 116 -10.72 10.77 -1.76
C GLN A 116 -9.99 10.84 -0.41
N ILE A 117 -8.87 10.13 -0.35
CA ILE A 117 -7.96 10.05 0.79
C ILE A 117 -7.31 11.42 1.05
N SER A 118 -7.11 11.73 2.32
CA SER A 118 -6.45 12.91 2.82
C SER A 118 -5.19 12.57 3.60
N ILE A 119 -4.37 13.58 3.89
CA ILE A 119 -3.20 13.47 4.79
C ILE A 119 -3.57 12.93 6.18
N ASN A 120 -4.82 13.09 6.60
CA ASN A 120 -5.30 12.65 7.92
C ASN A 120 -5.60 11.14 7.96
N ASP A 121 -5.72 10.49 6.80
CA ASP A 121 -6.02 9.06 6.70
C ASP A 121 -4.77 8.18 6.81
N ARG A 122 -3.60 8.78 7.04
CA ARG A 122 -2.30 8.10 7.08
C ARG A 122 -2.28 6.87 7.99
N GLU A 123 -2.75 7.02 9.23
CA GLU A 123 -2.75 5.91 10.20
C GLU A 123 -3.85 4.87 9.88
N ALA A 124 -4.98 5.30 9.32
CA ALA A 124 -6.02 4.37 8.86
C ALA A 124 -5.55 3.54 7.66
N LEU A 125 -4.76 4.13 6.76
CA LEU A 125 -4.14 3.46 5.62
C LEU A 125 -3.06 2.50 6.09
N ARG A 126 -2.20 2.89 7.05
CA ARG A 126 -1.22 1.98 7.66
C ARG A 126 -1.91 0.76 8.27
N ALA A 127 -2.95 0.98 9.09
CA ALA A 127 -3.70 -0.12 9.69
C ALA A 127 -4.36 -1.03 8.65
N PHE A 128 -4.85 -0.47 7.53
CA PHE A 128 -5.37 -1.26 6.42
C PHE A 128 -4.30 -2.17 5.80
N VAL A 129 -3.08 -1.66 5.59
CA VAL A 129 -1.96 -2.43 5.07
C VAL A 129 -1.56 -3.54 6.06
N GLU A 130 -1.45 -3.22 7.35
CA GLU A 130 -1.11 -4.21 8.39
C GLU A 130 -2.16 -5.34 8.53
N GLU A 131 -3.42 -5.07 8.21
CA GLU A 131 -4.51 -6.05 8.25
C GLU A 131 -4.49 -7.00 7.03
N ASN A 132 -4.16 -6.47 5.84
CA ASN A 132 -4.32 -7.18 4.56
C ASN A 132 -3.03 -7.70 3.94
N PHE A 133 -1.89 -7.31 4.48
CA PHE A 133 -0.58 -7.68 3.96
C PHE A 133 0.28 -8.31 5.06
N ASP A 134 1.16 -9.21 4.65
CA ASP A 134 2.15 -9.82 5.53
C ASP A 134 3.38 -8.90 5.73
N ALA A 135 4.34 -9.39 6.52
CA ALA A 135 5.59 -8.66 6.72
C ALA A 135 6.37 -8.59 5.41
N GLU A 136 7.10 -7.49 5.22
CA GLU A 136 7.95 -7.33 4.04
C GLU A 136 8.98 -8.47 3.95
N GLY A 137 9.12 -9.05 2.76
CA GLY A 137 10.03 -10.18 2.54
C GLY A 137 9.61 -11.48 3.24
N SER A 138 8.36 -11.62 3.68
CA SER A 138 7.88 -12.89 4.25
C SER A 138 7.52 -13.94 3.19
N ASP A 139 7.54 -13.59 1.92
CA ASP A 139 7.37 -14.45 0.74
C ASP A 139 8.61 -15.29 0.42
N ILE A 140 9.78 -14.86 0.89
CA ILE A 140 11.03 -15.60 0.78
C ILE A 140 11.28 -16.44 2.04
N GLU A 141 11.86 -17.63 1.87
CA GLU A 141 12.36 -18.43 2.99
C GLU A 141 13.64 -17.78 3.53
N GLN A 142 13.50 -16.96 4.57
CA GLN A 142 14.57 -16.11 5.12
C GLN A 142 15.69 -16.88 5.85
N PHE A 143 15.47 -18.16 6.11
CA PHE A 143 16.40 -19.10 6.71
C PHE A 143 16.31 -20.34 5.82
N VAL A 144 17.33 -20.75 5.07
CA VAL A 144 18.24 -21.80 5.56
C VAL A 144 19.61 -21.76 4.86
N PHE A 145 19.80 -21.02 3.77
CA PHE A 145 21.03 -21.17 3.00
C PHE A 145 21.77 -19.85 2.76
N THR A 146 23.00 -19.76 3.26
CA THR A 146 23.96 -18.68 2.94
C THR A 146 24.44 -18.72 1.50
N GLN A 147 24.07 -19.76 0.75
CA GLN A 147 24.34 -20.00 -0.67
C GLN A 147 23.20 -20.83 -1.28
N CYS A 148 22.96 -20.77 -2.59
CA CYS A 148 21.91 -21.60 -3.20
C CYS A 148 22.18 -23.09 -2.96
N PRO A 149 21.13 -23.93 -2.82
CA PRO A 149 21.35 -25.37 -2.70
C PRO A 149 22.18 -25.88 -3.89
N GLU A 150 23.13 -26.74 -3.59
CA GLU A 150 24.01 -27.33 -4.60
C GLU A 150 23.16 -27.99 -5.70
N GLY A 151 23.48 -27.72 -6.97
CA GLY A 151 22.74 -28.22 -8.13
C GLY A 151 21.50 -27.41 -8.54
N THR A 152 21.17 -26.29 -7.87
CA THR A 152 20.08 -25.39 -8.30
C THR A 152 20.50 -24.36 -9.35
N MET A 153 21.79 -24.01 -9.42
CA MET A 153 22.34 -23.09 -10.42
C MET A 153 23.10 -23.87 -11.51
N GLN A 154 22.36 -24.48 -12.45
CA GLN A 154 22.96 -25.33 -13.50
C GLN A 154 23.90 -24.56 -14.44
N ASP A 155 23.64 -23.28 -14.65
CA ASP A 155 24.42 -22.40 -15.53
C ASP A 155 25.55 -21.66 -14.79
N TRP A 156 25.80 -22.00 -13.52
CA TRP A 156 26.85 -21.35 -12.74
C TRP A 156 28.23 -21.89 -13.08
N GLU A 157 29.15 -20.99 -13.37
CA GLU A 157 30.58 -21.26 -13.53
C GLU A 157 31.36 -20.38 -12.55
N ASP A 158 32.26 -20.94 -11.76
CA ASP A 158 33.00 -20.17 -10.73
C ASP A 158 33.98 -19.17 -11.34
N GLU A 159 34.59 -19.52 -12.46
CA GLU A 159 35.57 -18.68 -13.17
C GLU A 159 35.20 -18.59 -14.66
N PRO A 160 34.16 -17.81 -15.00
CA PRO A 160 33.71 -17.76 -16.38
C PRO A 160 34.75 -17.07 -17.28
N GLU A 161 35.03 -17.68 -18.43
CA GLU A 161 36.10 -17.24 -19.34
C GLU A 161 35.99 -15.76 -19.72
N TYR A 162 34.75 -15.24 -19.88
CA TYR A 162 34.52 -13.84 -20.24
C TYR A 162 34.90 -12.84 -19.14
N LEU A 163 34.89 -13.24 -17.86
CA LEU A 163 35.40 -12.43 -16.75
C LEU A 163 36.92 -12.54 -16.65
N ILE A 164 37.48 -13.74 -16.83
CA ILE A 164 38.93 -13.95 -16.86
C ILE A 164 39.58 -13.12 -17.98
N ALA A 165 38.90 -13.01 -19.12
CA ALA A 165 39.37 -12.27 -20.30
C ALA A 165 39.44 -10.74 -20.10
N ILE A 166 38.91 -10.19 -19.00
CA ILE A 166 39.04 -8.76 -18.69
C ILE A 166 40.53 -8.44 -18.48
N GLU A 167 41.11 -7.59 -19.32
CA GLU A 167 42.55 -7.29 -19.31
C GLU A 167 43.00 -6.62 -18.01
N ASP A 168 42.24 -5.60 -17.59
CA ASP A 168 42.54 -4.82 -16.39
C ASP A 168 42.35 -5.69 -15.13
N PRO A 169 43.41 -5.85 -14.29
CA PRO A 169 43.35 -6.72 -13.14
C PRO A 169 42.39 -6.25 -12.04
N GLU A 170 42.20 -4.94 -11.88
CA GLU A 170 41.28 -4.39 -10.87
C GLU A 170 39.82 -4.59 -11.32
N LEU A 171 39.52 -4.33 -12.59
CA LEU A 171 38.18 -4.57 -13.15
C LEU A 171 37.83 -6.06 -13.19
N ARG A 172 38.81 -6.92 -13.49
CA ARG A 172 38.62 -8.37 -13.43
C ARG A 172 38.26 -8.82 -12.03
N GLN A 173 39.04 -8.39 -11.03
CA GLN A 173 38.78 -8.72 -9.63
C GLN A 173 37.39 -8.21 -9.18
N PHE A 174 37.05 -6.96 -9.52
CA PHE A 174 35.73 -6.40 -9.22
C PHE A 174 34.59 -7.19 -9.85
N ALA A 175 34.74 -7.59 -11.12
CA ALA A 175 33.72 -8.39 -11.81
C ALA A 175 33.56 -9.79 -11.20
N MET A 176 34.67 -10.41 -10.77
CA MET A 176 34.65 -11.68 -10.04
C MET A 176 33.96 -11.56 -8.68
N GLU A 177 34.20 -10.47 -7.94
CA GLU A 177 33.53 -10.19 -6.66
C GLU A 177 32.02 -9.98 -6.82
N ILE A 178 31.61 -9.26 -7.88
CA ILE A 178 30.19 -9.14 -8.23
C ILE A 178 29.62 -10.50 -8.60
N HIS A 179 30.35 -11.29 -9.40
CA HIS A 179 29.92 -12.61 -9.81
C HIS A 179 29.62 -13.45 -8.57
N GLU A 180 30.56 -13.62 -7.65
CA GLU A 180 30.36 -14.37 -6.39
C GLU A 180 29.16 -13.92 -5.56
N GLN A 181 28.74 -12.66 -5.66
CA GLN A 181 27.60 -12.15 -4.90
C GLN A 181 26.28 -12.83 -5.29
N TRP A 182 26.11 -13.27 -6.54
CA TRP A 182 24.89 -13.95 -7.00
C TRP A 182 24.62 -15.27 -6.25
N LYS A 183 25.67 -16.01 -5.85
CA LYS A 183 25.53 -17.21 -4.99
C LYS A 183 24.93 -16.88 -3.62
N LYS A 184 25.21 -15.68 -3.11
CA LYS A 184 24.75 -15.21 -1.79
C LYS A 184 23.38 -14.55 -1.84
N LEU A 185 22.98 -14.04 -3.01
CA LEU A 185 21.71 -13.30 -3.20
C LEU A 185 20.56 -14.16 -3.71
N CYS A 186 20.77 -15.45 -3.94
CA CYS A 186 19.65 -16.30 -4.32
C CYS A 186 18.70 -16.53 -3.14
N HIS A 187 17.42 -16.58 -3.47
CA HIS A 187 16.36 -16.82 -2.51
C HIS A 187 15.48 -17.97 -3.01
N ILE A 188 15.03 -18.81 -2.08
CA ILE A 188 13.99 -19.78 -2.36
C ILE A 188 12.66 -19.07 -2.07
N VAL A 189 11.85 -18.94 -3.12
CA VAL A 189 10.49 -18.41 -3.01
C VAL A 189 9.59 -19.51 -2.47
N LYS A 190 8.75 -19.17 -1.49
CA LYS A 190 7.82 -20.14 -0.91
C LYS A 190 6.87 -20.73 -1.96
N PRO A 191 6.51 -22.02 -1.88
CA PRO A 191 5.60 -22.66 -2.83
C PRO A 191 4.25 -21.93 -2.95
N GLU A 192 3.73 -21.41 -1.83
CA GLU A 192 2.47 -20.66 -1.83
C GLU A 192 2.54 -19.44 -2.75
N VAL A 193 3.68 -18.75 -2.79
CA VAL A 193 3.90 -17.57 -3.63
C VAL A 193 4.08 -17.98 -5.09
N LEU A 194 4.79 -19.07 -5.37
CA LEU A 194 4.92 -19.61 -6.73
C LEU A 194 3.56 -19.99 -7.32
N SER A 195 2.69 -20.62 -6.52
CA SER A 195 1.34 -21.00 -6.97
C SER A 195 0.44 -19.81 -7.30
N ALA A 196 0.69 -18.63 -6.71
CA ALA A 196 -0.05 -17.41 -7.00
C ALA A 196 0.41 -16.71 -8.30
N ILE A 197 1.61 -17.05 -8.81
CA ILE A 197 2.20 -16.46 -10.02
C ILE A 197 1.85 -17.25 -11.29
N ILE A 198 1.53 -18.56 -11.17
CA ILE A 198 1.42 -19.48 -12.31
C ILE A 198 -0.03 -19.71 -12.82
N ASN A 199 -1.05 -19.06 -12.24
CA ASN A 199 -2.45 -19.21 -12.70
C ASN A 199 -2.91 -18.11 -13.64
#